data_AF-A0A511XP36-F1
#
_entry.id   AF-A0A511XP36-F1
#
_cell.length_a   1.000
_cell.length_b   1.000
_cell.length_c   1.000
_cell.angle_alpha   90.00
_cell.angle_beta   90.00
_cell.angle_gamma   90.00
#
_symmetry.space_group_name_H-M   'P 1'
#
loop_
_entity.id
_entity.type
_entity.pdbx_description
1 polymer ?
#
loop_
_entity_poly.entity_id
_entity_poly.type
_entity_poly.pdbx_seq_one_letter_code
_entity_poly.pdbx_strand_id
1 'polypeptide(L)'
;MAGFPGSRSAISFDPVHPETFWIRVTVDLSSAATGDRQRDTALPGRDWFDIARFPEATFSATSVRKTGVNTYEAIGTLSLRGIIRSVILPFTFDRNGTTAP
;
A
#
# COMPACT_ATOMS: atom_id res chain seq x y z
N MET A 1 4.88 1.13 -17.96
CA MET A 1 5.24 1.35 -16.54
C MET A 1 4.61 0.25 -15.73
N ALA A 2 5.39 -0.42 -14.87
CA ALA A 2 4.86 -1.48 -14.02
C ALA A 2 4.17 -0.87 -12.79
N GLY A 3 3.05 -1.43 -12.34
CA GLY A 3 2.33 -0.94 -11.17
C GLY A 3 0.91 -1.47 -11.06
N PHE A 4 0.15 -0.81 -10.18
CA PHE A 4 -1.26 -1.12 -9.89
C PHE A 4 -2.11 0.15 -10.06
N PRO A 5 -2.65 0.39 -11.26
CA PRO A 5 -3.50 1.56 -11.54
C PRO A 5 -4.77 1.61 -10.69
N GLY A 6 -5.24 0.46 -10.19
CA GLY A 6 -6.41 0.35 -9.30
C GLY A 6 -6.08 0.50 -7.81
N SER A 7 -4.97 1.16 -7.46
CA SER A 7 -4.61 1.41 -6.06
C SER A 7 -5.32 2.64 -5.50
N ARG A 8 -5.69 2.55 -4.22
CA ARG A 8 -6.35 3.63 -3.47
C ARG A 8 -5.69 3.78 -2.11
N SER A 9 -5.40 5.02 -1.72
CA SER A 9 -4.83 5.35 -0.42
C SER A 9 -5.75 6.30 0.35
N ALA A 10 -5.86 6.05 1.64
CA ALA A 10 -6.52 6.93 2.59
C ALA A 10 -5.58 7.11 3.79
N ILE A 11 -5.30 8.36 4.15
CA ILE A 11 -4.39 8.72 5.23
C ILE A 11 -5.04 9.79 6.08
N SER A 12 -4.91 9.66 7.39
CA SER A 12 -5.23 10.71 8.36
C SER A 12 -3.98 10.98 9.17
N PHE A 13 -3.51 12.21 9.13
CA PHE A 13 -2.37 12.67 9.89
C PHE A 13 -2.67 14.07 10.42
N ASP A 14 -2.81 14.18 11.74
CA ASP A 14 -2.94 15.45 12.44
C ASP A 14 -1.61 15.77 13.14
N PRO A 15 -0.91 16.86 12.77
CA PRO A 15 0.32 17.27 13.45
C PRO A 15 0.13 17.66 14.92
N VAL A 16 -1.07 18.07 15.31
CA VAL A 16 -1.44 18.42 16.69
C VAL A 16 -1.77 17.16 17.49
N HIS A 17 -2.37 16.16 16.83
CA HIS A 17 -2.79 14.88 17.39
C HIS A 17 -2.19 13.68 16.63
N PRO A 18 -0.85 13.48 16.66
CA PRO A 18 -0.19 12.41 15.92
C PRO A 18 -0.64 11.00 16.33
N GLU A 19 -1.20 10.84 17.53
CA GLU A 19 -1.79 9.59 18.04
C GLU A 19 -3.04 9.14 17.26
N THR A 20 -3.73 10.03 16.55
CA THR A 20 -4.89 9.67 15.72
C THR A 20 -4.47 9.24 14.31
N PHE A 21 -3.17 9.11 14.06
CA PHE A 21 -2.65 8.71 12.77
C PHE A 21 -3.17 7.34 12.34
N TRP A 22 -3.65 7.27 11.10
CA TRP A 22 -3.84 6.00 10.42
C TRP A 22 -3.61 6.14 8.92
N ILE A 23 -3.20 5.05 8.31
CA ILE A 23 -3.11 4.91 6.87
C ILE A 23 -3.70 3.56 6.46
N ARG A 24 -4.46 3.58 5.37
CA ARG A 24 -4.93 2.37 4.68
C ARG A 24 -4.64 2.52 3.20
N VAL A 25 -3.95 1.53 2.64
CA VAL A 25 -3.75 1.41 1.19
C VAL A 25 -4.42 0.12 0.75
N THR A 26 -5.31 0.22 -0.22
CA THR A 26 -5.98 -0.91 -0.85
C THR A 26 -5.52 -0.99 -2.29
N VAL A 27 -5.14 -2.18 -2.73
CA VAL A 27 -4.66 -2.42 -4.09
C VAL A 27 -5.54 -3.49 -4.73
N ASP A 28 -6.21 -3.11 -5.82
CA ASP A 28 -6.85 -4.08 -6.71
C ASP A 28 -5.77 -4.88 -7.46
N LEU A 29 -5.63 -6.16 -7.11
CA LEU A 29 -4.62 -7.04 -7.69
C LEU A 29 -4.90 -7.41 -9.14
N SER A 30 -6.14 -7.24 -9.62
CA SER A 30 -6.48 -7.42 -11.04
C SER A 30 -5.93 -6.31 -11.92
N SER A 31 -5.62 -5.15 -11.33
CA SER A 31 -5.06 -4.01 -12.05
C SER A 31 -3.56 -4.14 -12.35
N ALA A 32 -2.90 -5.19 -11.85
CA ALA A 32 -1.46 -5.38 -12.02
C ALA A 32 -1.05 -5.30 -13.50
N ALA A 33 -0.22 -4.32 -13.82
CA ALA A 33 0.33 -4.14 -15.15
C ALA A 33 1.85 -4.12 -15.03
N THR A 34 2.54 -4.91 -15.85
CA THR A 34 4.01 -4.97 -15.89
C THR A 34 4.56 -4.44 -17.21
N GLY A 35 3.69 -4.23 -18.20
CA GLY A 35 4.06 -3.90 -19.57
C GLY A 35 4.39 -5.12 -20.42
N ASP A 36 4.29 -6.33 -19.86
CA ASP A 36 4.44 -7.60 -20.55
C ASP A 36 3.11 -8.38 -20.49
N ARG A 37 2.52 -8.61 -21.66
CA ARG A 37 1.19 -9.22 -21.78
C ARG A 37 1.12 -10.64 -21.19
N GLN A 38 2.20 -11.41 -21.29
CA GLN A 38 2.24 -12.77 -20.77
C GLN A 38 2.23 -12.74 -19.24
N ARG A 39 2.99 -11.85 -18.62
CA ARG A 39 2.99 -11.65 -17.17
C ARG A 39 1.66 -11.10 -16.67
N ASP A 40 1.11 -10.11 -17.36
CA ASP A 40 -0.16 -9.48 -16.98
C ASP A 40 -1.32 -10.49 -17.02
N THR A 41 -1.26 -11.49 -17.91
CA THR A 41 -2.25 -12.59 -17.95
C THR A 41 -2.02 -13.63 -16.85
N ALA A 42 -0.77 -13.83 -16.40
CA ALA A 42 -0.42 -14.84 -15.39
C ALA A 42 -0.64 -14.35 -13.95
N LEU A 43 -0.37 -13.07 -13.67
CA LEU A 43 -0.43 -12.48 -12.32
C LEU A 43 -1.77 -12.66 -11.59
N PRO A 44 -2.94 -12.54 -12.27
CA PRO A 44 -4.24 -12.82 -11.64
C PRO A 44 -4.43 -14.28 -11.20
N GLY A 45 -3.69 -15.21 -11.81
CA GLY A 45 -3.86 -16.65 -11.63
C GLY A 45 -3.57 -17.16 -10.23
N ARG A 46 -4.04 -18.38 -9.93
CA ARG A 46 -3.95 -19.05 -8.63
C ARG A 46 -2.52 -19.19 -8.09
N ASP A 47 -1.55 -19.37 -8.98
CA ASP A 47 -0.15 -19.53 -8.59
C ASP A 47 0.51 -18.19 -8.20
N TRP A 48 -0.10 -17.07 -8.60
CA TRP A 48 0.36 -15.70 -8.35
C TRP A 48 -0.52 -15.00 -7.32
N PHE A 49 -1.41 -14.08 -7.72
CA PHE A 49 -2.24 -13.33 -6.76
C PHE A 49 -3.51 -14.08 -6.35
N ASP A 50 -3.97 -15.07 -7.12
CA ASP A 50 -5.20 -15.81 -6.84
C ASP A 50 -6.40 -14.88 -6.62
N ILE A 51 -6.61 -13.95 -7.58
CA ILE A 51 -7.57 -12.84 -7.42
C ILE A 51 -9.02 -13.32 -7.25
N ALA A 52 -9.33 -14.55 -7.69
CA ALA A 52 -10.63 -15.17 -7.51
C ALA A 52 -10.96 -15.37 -6.02
N ARG A 53 -9.94 -15.53 -5.17
CA ARG A 53 -10.09 -15.69 -3.71
C ARG A 53 -9.64 -14.45 -2.95
N PHE A 54 -8.67 -13.72 -3.50
CA PHE A 54 -8.04 -12.57 -2.86
C PHE A 54 -7.95 -11.41 -3.88
N PRO A 55 -9.06 -10.74 -4.18
CA PRO A 55 -9.07 -9.69 -5.21
C PRO A 55 -8.25 -8.46 -4.81
N GLU A 56 -8.07 -8.24 -3.50
CA GLU A 56 -7.42 -7.05 -2.96
C GLU A 56 -6.26 -7.41 -2.03
N ALA A 57 -5.23 -6.56 -2.06
CA ALA A 57 -4.24 -6.47 -0.99
C ALA A 57 -4.48 -5.21 -0.16
N THR A 58 -4.19 -5.27 1.14
CA THR A 58 -4.39 -4.14 2.03
C THR A 58 -3.20 -3.93 2.93
N PHE A 59 -2.65 -2.72 2.93
CA PHE A 59 -1.74 -2.26 3.97
C PHE A 59 -2.50 -1.38 4.95
N SER A 60 -2.30 -1.57 6.25
CA SER A 60 -2.89 -0.73 7.30
C SER A 60 -1.89 -0.46 8.41
N ALA A 61 -1.72 0.81 8.77
CA ALA A 61 -0.83 1.25 9.83
C ALA A 61 -1.55 2.26 10.73
N THR A 62 -1.33 2.15 12.03
CA THR A 62 -1.84 3.09 13.05
C THR A 62 -0.69 3.74 13.85
N SER A 63 0.55 3.49 13.43
CA SER A 63 1.74 4.05 14.05
C SER A 63 2.63 4.64 12.97
N VAL A 64 3.11 5.85 13.23
CA VAL A 64 4.06 6.56 12.40
C VAL A 64 5.24 7.02 13.24
N ARG A 65 6.45 6.85 12.69
CA ARG A 65 7.68 7.37 13.28
C ARG A 65 8.27 8.42 12.35
N LYS A 66 8.55 9.61 12.87
CA LYS A 66 9.32 10.62 12.14
C LYS A 66 10.78 10.20 12.07
N THR A 67 11.36 10.18 10.87
CA THR A 67 12.77 9.80 10.64
C THR A 67 13.63 10.95 10.13
N GLY A 68 13.01 12.06 9.73
CA GLY A 68 13.72 13.24 9.21
C GLY A 68 12.78 14.44 9.05
N VAL A 69 13.19 15.45 8.29
CA VAL A 69 12.44 16.72 8.15
C VAL A 69 11.04 16.47 7.59
N ASN A 70 10.92 15.67 6.53
CA ASN A 70 9.65 15.28 5.87
C ASN A 70 9.52 13.77 5.63
N THR A 71 10.40 12.96 6.22
CA THR A 71 10.41 11.50 6.07
C THR A 71 9.84 10.82 7.30
N TYR A 72 9.04 9.78 7.06
CA TYR A 72 8.30 9.05 8.07
C TYR A 72 8.33 7.55 7.76
N GLU A 73 8.15 6.73 8.79
CA GLU A 73 7.97 5.28 8.69
C GLU A 73 6.59 4.93 9.24
N ALA A 74 5.71 4.39 8.39
CA ALA A 74 4.45 3.80 8.83
C ALA A 74 4.70 2.35 9.24
N ILE A 75 4.42 2.02 10.50
CA ILE A 75 4.59 0.67 11.04
C ILE A 75 3.21 0.01 11.05
N GLY A 76 3.03 -0.97 10.17
CA GLY A 76 1.72 -1.53 9.90
C GLY A 76 1.75 -3.00 9.52
N THR A 77 0.63 -3.46 8.98
CA THR A 77 0.45 -4.82 8.49
C THR A 77 0.04 -4.80 7.03
N LEU A 78 0.66 -5.67 6.24
CA LEU A 78 0.27 -5.98 4.87
C LEU A 78 -0.47 -7.31 4.87
N SER A 79 -1.70 -7.29 4.36
CA SER A 79 -2.48 -8.48 4.01
C SER A 79 -2.40 -8.69 2.51
N LEU A 80 -1.85 -9.83 2.09
CA LEU A 80 -1.77 -10.25 0.70
C LEU A 80 -2.03 -11.75 0.61
N ARG A 81 -3.00 -12.15 -0.21
CA ARG A 81 -3.43 -13.57 -0.33
C ARG A 81 -3.83 -14.22 1.00
N GLY A 82 -4.44 -13.45 1.89
CA GLY A 82 -4.79 -13.92 3.24
C GLY A 82 -3.60 -14.11 4.18
N ILE A 83 -2.36 -13.82 3.73
CA ILE A 83 -1.17 -13.82 4.57
C ILE A 83 -1.00 -12.41 5.12
N ILE A 84 -0.92 -12.29 6.44
CA ILE A 84 -0.70 -11.03 7.14
C ILE A 84 0.74 -10.98 7.64
N ARG A 85 1.45 -9.90 7.31
CA ARG A 85 2.82 -9.65 7.77
C ARG A 85 2.98 -8.22 8.25
N SER A 86 3.70 -8.04 9.36
CA SER A 86 4.14 -6.71 9.79
C SER A 86 5.20 -6.18 8.84
N VAL A 87 5.02 -4.96 8.37
CA VAL A 87 5.97 -4.28 7.47
C VAL A 87 6.11 -2.82 7.88
N ILE A 88 7.27 -2.25 7.59
CA ILE A 88 7.57 -0.83 7.79
C ILE A 88 7.60 -0.18 6.41
N LEU A 89 6.77 0.83 6.20
CA LEU A 89 6.68 1.54 4.93
C LEU A 89 7.25 2.96 5.09
N PRO A 90 8.40 3.26 4.46
CA PRO A 90 8.92 4.62 4.43
C PRO A 90 8.07 5.47 3.49
N PHE A 91 7.71 6.68 3.91
CA PHE A 91 7.01 7.65 3.08
C PHE A 91 7.47 9.08 3.37
N THR A 92 7.25 9.96 2.40
CA THR A 92 7.44 11.40 2.55
C THR A 92 6.09 12.09 2.67
N PHE A 93 5.97 12.99 3.64
CA PHE A 93 4.79 13.85 3.76
C PHE A 93 5.15 15.24 3.26
N ASP A 94 4.60 15.62 2.10
CA ASP A 94 4.61 16.99 1.62
C ASP A 94 3.27 17.64 1.96
N ARG A 95 3.31 18.83 2.57
CA ARG A 95 2.12 19.58 3.01
C ARG A 95 1.22 20.00 1.82
N ASN A 96 1.70 19.85 0.58
CA ASN A 96 0.98 20.15 -0.65
C ASN A 96 0.31 18.92 -1.32
N GLY A 97 0.40 17.72 -0.76
CA GLY A 97 -0.27 16.53 -1.31
C GLY A 97 0.59 15.27 -1.21
N THR A 98 -0.01 14.20 -0.70
CA THR A 98 0.68 12.94 -0.39
C THR A 98 1.04 12.17 -1.66
N THR A 99 2.31 12.15 -2.02
CA THR A 99 2.86 11.19 -2.99
C THR A 99 3.63 10.11 -2.21
N ALA A 100 3.09 8.89 -2.18
CA ALA A 100 3.89 7.70 -1.90
C ALA A 100 4.64 7.34 -3.19
N PRO A 101 5.96 7.06 -3.15
CA PRO A 101 6.72 6.64 -4.33
C PRO A 101 6.24 5.29 -4.89
#